data_AF-A0A061QQD5-F1
#
_entry.id   AF-A0A061QQD5-F1
#
_cell.length_a   1.000
_cell.length_b   1.000
_cell.length_c   1.000
_cell.angle_alpha   90.00
_cell.angle_beta   90.00
_cell.angle_gamma   90.00
#
_symmetry.space_group_name_H-M   'P 1'
#
loop_
_entity.id
_entity.type
_entity.pdbx_description
1 polymer ?
#
loop_
_entity_poly.entity_id
_entity_poly.type
_entity_poly.pdbx_seq_one_letter_code
_entity_poly.pdbx_strand_id
1 'polypeptide(L)'
;HTFFTNRAGGVVPTIRKRFQPELCTVAWAKMYELLSQFELLPECGQTPTRDPAVTIHLCEAPGAFIAATNHYIKTKCGQLEWDWLASSLNPYCESNDQGAVIDDDALIVETQEKWFWGADNTGDIRSHSNIKALWEASLALCHSKKCGGAILVTCDGSVDCQE
;
A
#
# COMPACT_ATOMS: atom_id res chain seq x y z
N HIS A 1 -8.01 9.27 -25.45
CA HIS A 1 -7.12 10.28 -26.07
C HIS A 1 -6.50 11.16 -24.98
N THR A 2 -5.33 10.76 -24.43
CA THR A 2 -4.54 11.54 -23.44
C THR A 2 -3.08 11.05 -23.31
N PHE A 3 -2.76 9.84 -23.81
CA PHE A 3 -1.42 9.26 -23.69
C PHE A 3 -0.31 10.04 -24.43
N PHE A 4 -0.62 10.78 -25.49
CA PHE A 4 0.40 11.43 -26.34
C PHE A 4 0.98 12.73 -25.75
N THR A 5 0.28 13.37 -24.80
CA THR A 5 0.72 14.62 -24.15
C THR A 5 1.28 14.43 -22.74
N ASN A 6 1.28 13.20 -22.21
CA ASN A 6 1.86 12.91 -20.91
C ASN A 6 3.40 12.85 -21.00
N ARG A 7 4.07 13.91 -20.56
CA ARG A 7 5.55 13.97 -20.50
C ARG A 7 6.16 12.85 -19.64
N ALA A 8 5.42 12.31 -18.68
CA ALA A 8 5.84 11.20 -17.83
C ALA A 8 5.39 9.82 -18.35
N GLY A 9 4.75 9.74 -19.53
CA GLY A 9 4.21 8.49 -20.08
C GLY A 9 5.26 7.39 -20.30
N GLY A 10 6.54 7.76 -20.43
CA GLY A 10 7.65 6.81 -20.56
C GLY A 10 8.22 6.27 -19.25
N VAL A 11 7.85 6.83 -18.09
CA VAL A 11 8.44 6.48 -16.78
C VAL A 11 8.16 5.02 -16.43
N VAL A 12 6.88 4.64 -16.34
CA VAL A 12 6.47 3.27 -15.99
C VAL A 12 7.00 2.23 -16.99
N PRO A 13 6.87 2.40 -18.32
CA PRO A 13 7.48 1.48 -19.28
C PRO A 13 8.99 1.30 -19.10
N THR A 14 9.71 2.38 -18.78
CA THR A 14 11.16 2.33 -18.56
C THR A 14 11.51 1.57 -17.28
N ILE A 15 10.78 1.81 -16.19
CA ILE A 15 10.97 1.08 -14.93
C ILE A 15 10.72 -0.42 -15.14
N ARG A 16 9.59 -0.79 -15.76
CA ARG A 16 9.26 -2.18 -16.07
C ARG A 16 10.34 -2.85 -16.90
N LYS A 17 10.81 -2.20 -17.97
CA LYS A 17 11.85 -2.76 -18.85
C LYS A 17 13.19 -2.97 -18.13
N ARG A 18 13.56 -2.08 -17.21
CA ARG A 18 14.90 -2.08 -16.59
C ARG A 18 14.97 -2.88 -15.29
N PHE A 19 13.92 -2.85 -14.47
CA PHE A 19 13.93 -3.39 -13.12
C PHE A 19 12.91 -4.51 -12.90
N GLN A 20 11.94 -4.66 -13.81
CA GLN A 20 10.87 -5.66 -13.74
C GLN A 20 10.19 -5.76 -12.34
N PRO A 21 9.74 -4.64 -11.73
CA PRO A 21 9.07 -4.71 -10.44
C PRO A 21 7.63 -5.22 -10.56
N GLU A 22 7.15 -5.87 -9.50
CA GLU A 22 5.76 -6.28 -9.33
C GLU A 22 4.82 -5.06 -9.28
N LEU A 23 3.60 -5.20 -9.80
CA LEU A 23 2.54 -4.18 -9.77
C LEU A 23 3.01 -2.75 -10.14
N CYS A 24 3.93 -2.63 -11.10
CA CYS A 24 4.53 -1.35 -11.48
C CYS A 24 3.54 -0.44 -12.21
N THR A 25 2.69 0.28 -11.48
CA THR A 25 1.74 1.28 -11.99
C THR A 25 2.30 2.70 -11.85
N VAL A 26 1.51 3.72 -12.20
CA VAL A 26 1.86 5.12 -11.91
C VAL A 26 1.89 5.37 -10.40
N ALA A 27 0.96 4.78 -9.64
CA ALA A 27 0.94 4.84 -8.17
C ALA A 27 2.22 4.24 -7.57
N TRP A 28 2.67 3.09 -8.10
CA TRP A 28 3.94 2.48 -7.72
C TRP A 28 5.12 3.44 -7.91
N ALA A 29 5.20 4.10 -9.07
CA ALA A 29 6.29 5.02 -9.39
C ALA A 29 6.30 6.25 -8.46
N LYS A 30 5.11 6.80 -8.15
CA LYS A 30 4.95 7.89 -7.18
C LYS A 30 5.44 7.47 -5.79
N MET A 31 5.01 6.31 -5.30
CA MET A 31 5.41 5.83 -3.97
C MET A 31 6.92 5.58 -3.90
N TYR A 32 7.50 4.93 -4.92
CA TYR A 32 8.94 4.68 -4.97
C TYR A 32 9.76 5.98 -5.00
N GLU A 33 9.28 7.00 -5.71
CA GLU A 33 9.89 8.34 -5.70
C GLU A 33 9.82 8.96 -4.31
N LEU A 34 8.66 8.92 -3.64
CA LEU A 34 8.50 9.42 -2.27
C LEU A 34 9.48 8.74 -1.30
N LEU A 35 9.57 7.41 -1.32
CA LEU A 35 10.50 6.65 -0.48
C LEU A 35 11.97 6.98 -0.76
N SER A 36 12.30 7.32 -2.01
CA SER A 36 13.67 7.63 -2.42
C SER A 36 14.08 9.08 -2.14
N GLN A 37 13.13 10.01 -2.10
CA GLN A 37 13.38 11.45 -1.89
C GLN A 37 13.20 11.87 -0.43
N PHE A 38 12.40 11.15 0.34
CA PHE A 38 12.08 11.48 1.72
C PHE A 38 12.46 10.33 2.65
N GLU A 39 12.92 10.67 3.86
CA GLU A 39 13.28 9.71 4.92
C GLU A 39 12.01 9.17 5.60
N LEU A 40 11.16 8.47 4.84
CA LEU A 40 9.88 7.92 5.31
C LEU A 40 10.02 6.59 6.05
N LEU A 41 11.12 5.90 5.84
CA LEU A 41 11.47 4.64 6.51
C LEU A 41 12.81 4.83 7.23
N PRO A 42 13.06 4.09 8.34
CA PRO A 42 14.32 4.13 9.05
C PRO A 42 15.51 3.98 8.10
N GLU A 43 16.57 4.76 8.32
CA GLU A 43 17.68 4.89 7.38
C GLU A 43 18.24 3.54 6.92
N CYS A 44 18.05 3.31 5.64
CA CYS A 44 18.51 2.16 4.89
C CYS A 44 20.02 2.28 4.63
N GLY A 45 20.84 1.98 5.65
CA GLY A 45 22.31 2.07 5.53
C GLY A 45 23.09 2.26 6.83
N GLN A 46 22.43 2.56 7.95
CA GLN A 46 23.07 2.60 9.26
C GLN A 46 22.84 1.28 10.02
N THR A 47 23.56 1.07 11.13
CA THR A 47 23.48 -0.15 11.96
C THR A 47 22.04 -0.64 12.10
N PRO A 48 21.75 -1.92 11.87
CA PRO A 48 20.38 -2.43 11.79
C PRO A 48 19.56 -1.93 12.98
N THR A 49 18.56 -1.10 12.70
CA THR A 49 17.55 -0.78 13.70
C THR A 49 16.90 -2.09 14.07
N ARG A 50 17.00 -2.49 15.34
CA ARG A 50 16.37 -3.73 15.83
C ARG A 50 14.85 -3.64 15.85
N ASP A 51 14.31 -2.44 15.68
CA ASP A 51 12.88 -2.19 15.78
C ASP A 51 12.21 -2.48 14.43
N PRO A 52 11.18 -3.35 14.41
CA PRO A 52 10.43 -3.62 13.19
C PRO A 52 9.66 -2.39 12.73
N ALA A 53 9.62 -2.18 11.42
CA ALA A 53 8.82 -1.17 10.76
C ALA A 53 7.40 -1.71 10.52
N VAL A 54 6.40 -0.98 10.98
CA VAL A 54 4.98 -1.26 10.64
C VAL A 54 4.44 -0.12 9.78
N THR A 55 3.86 -0.45 8.63
CA THR A 55 3.20 0.53 7.75
C THR A 55 1.71 0.20 7.56
N ILE A 56 0.87 1.22 7.42
CA ILE A 56 -0.57 1.06 7.18
C ILE A 56 -0.92 1.69 5.83
N HIS A 57 -1.68 0.97 5.00
CA HIS A 57 -2.02 1.39 3.64
C HIS A 57 -3.54 1.43 3.46
N LEU A 58 -4.08 2.63 3.24
CA LEU A 58 -5.52 2.88 3.15
C LEU A 58 -5.95 3.06 1.69
N CYS A 59 -7.13 2.57 1.34
CA CYS A 59 -7.64 2.60 -0.03
C CYS A 59 -6.62 2.07 -1.04
N GLU A 60 -5.92 0.99 -0.68
CA GLU A 60 -4.65 0.62 -1.29
C GLU A 60 -4.78 -0.30 -2.52
N ALA A 61 -5.90 -1.01 -2.66
CA ALA A 61 -6.05 -1.99 -3.73
C ALA A 61 -5.80 -1.36 -5.12
N PRO A 62 -5.00 -1.99 -6.02
CA PRO A 62 -4.49 -3.38 -5.96
C PRO A 62 -3.24 -3.63 -5.10
N GLY A 63 -2.60 -2.60 -4.52
CA GLY A 63 -1.37 -2.76 -3.72
C GLY A 63 -0.11 -2.14 -4.32
N ALA A 64 -0.26 -1.10 -5.14
CA ALA A 64 0.87 -0.48 -5.83
C ALA A 64 1.87 0.20 -4.88
N PHE A 65 1.41 0.83 -3.79
CA PHE A 65 2.31 1.44 -2.81
C PHE A 65 2.97 0.38 -1.94
N ILE A 66 2.25 -0.70 -1.58
CA ILE A 66 2.85 -1.85 -0.87
C ILE A 66 3.96 -2.46 -1.71
N ALA A 67 3.71 -2.76 -2.99
CA ALA A 67 4.70 -3.32 -3.90
C ALA A 67 5.93 -2.42 -4.08
N ALA A 68 5.72 -1.09 -4.19
CA ALA A 68 6.81 -0.13 -4.27
C ALA A 68 7.64 -0.09 -2.97
N THR A 69 6.97 -0.16 -1.82
CA THR A 69 7.59 -0.19 -0.49
C THR A 69 8.42 -1.46 -0.30
N ASN A 70 7.86 -2.62 -0.64
CA ASN A 70 8.57 -3.90 -0.64
C ASN A 70 9.84 -3.84 -1.50
N HIS A 71 9.70 -3.37 -2.75
CA HIS A 71 10.83 -3.24 -3.68
C HIS A 71 11.91 -2.30 -3.13
N TYR A 72 11.51 -1.14 -2.57
CA TYR A 72 12.45 -0.21 -1.95
C TYR A 72 13.20 -0.84 -0.77
N ILE A 73 12.48 -1.49 0.15
CA ILE A 73 13.08 -2.15 1.32
C ILE A 73 14.08 -3.23 0.89
N LYS A 74 13.71 -4.10 -0.04
CA LYS A 74 14.57 -5.18 -0.53
C LYS A 74 15.82 -4.69 -1.25
N THR A 75 15.73 -3.55 -1.95
CA THR A 75 16.83 -3.02 -2.77
C THR A 75 17.71 -2.00 -2.05
N LYS A 76 17.19 -1.32 -1.01
CA LYS A 76 17.89 -0.24 -0.31
C LYS A 76 18.15 -0.54 1.16
N CYS A 77 17.24 -1.22 1.85
CA CYS A 77 17.22 -1.30 3.31
C CYS A 77 17.76 -2.61 3.88
N GLY A 78 18.01 -3.61 3.03
CA GLY A 78 18.73 -4.84 3.38
C GLY A 78 17.99 -5.75 4.35
N GLN A 79 18.03 -5.43 5.65
CA GLN A 79 17.53 -6.27 6.76
C GLN A 79 16.45 -5.60 7.62
N LEU A 80 15.75 -4.60 7.10
CA LEU A 80 14.60 -4.02 7.81
C LEU A 80 13.52 -5.08 7.98
N GLU A 81 13.21 -5.46 9.22
CA GLU A 81 11.99 -6.24 9.50
C GLU A 81 10.80 -5.33 9.24
N TRP A 82 9.99 -5.69 8.26
CA TRP A 82 8.85 -4.91 7.83
C TRP A 82 7.59 -5.75 7.90
N ASP A 83 6.56 -5.17 8.50
CA ASP A 83 5.21 -5.69 8.47
C ASP A 83 4.23 -4.57 8.09
N TRP A 84 3.05 -4.94 7.61
CA TRP A 84 2.09 -3.98 7.12
C TRP A 84 0.66 -4.48 7.27
N LEU A 85 -0.27 -3.53 7.28
CA LEU A 85 -1.71 -3.77 7.20
C LEU A 85 -2.29 -2.90 6.09
N ALA A 86 -3.15 -3.47 5.27
CA ALA A 86 -3.83 -2.73 4.22
C ALA A 86 -5.34 -2.76 4.42
N SER A 87 -6.02 -1.72 3.95
CA SER A 87 -7.47 -1.68 3.84
C SER A 87 -7.84 -1.05 2.50
N SER A 88 -8.90 -1.55 1.90
CA SER A 88 -9.52 -0.99 0.71
C SER A 88 -10.98 -1.43 0.68
N LEU A 89 -11.78 -0.88 -0.24
CA LEU A 89 -13.08 -1.48 -0.54
C LEU A 89 -12.88 -2.95 -0.91
N ASN A 90 -13.62 -3.84 -0.26
CA ASN A 90 -13.48 -5.28 -0.44
C ASN A 90 -14.03 -5.68 -1.82
N PRO A 91 -13.17 -6.13 -2.75
CA PRO A 91 -13.62 -6.54 -4.10
C PRO A 91 -14.49 -7.80 -4.08
N TYR A 92 -14.43 -8.58 -2.99
CA TYR A 92 -15.16 -9.83 -2.84
C TYR A 92 -16.49 -9.66 -2.08
N CYS A 93 -16.84 -8.43 -1.70
CA CYS A 93 -18.08 -8.14 -0.99
C CYS A 93 -19.21 -7.79 -1.97
N GLU A 94 -20.30 -8.56 -1.95
CA GLU A 94 -21.45 -8.38 -2.86
C GLU A 94 -22.16 -7.03 -2.71
N SER A 95 -22.03 -6.36 -1.56
CA SER A 95 -22.63 -5.04 -1.33
C SER A 95 -21.84 -3.90 -1.97
N ASN A 96 -20.61 -4.15 -2.41
CA ASN A 96 -19.80 -3.17 -3.12
C ASN A 96 -20.09 -3.22 -4.62
N ASP A 97 -19.92 -2.07 -5.29
CA ASP A 97 -20.05 -2.02 -6.75
C ASP A 97 -18.95 -2.85 -7.41
N GLN A 98 -19.35 -3.95 -8.07
CA GLN A 98 -18.45 -4.82 -8.83
C GLN A 98 -17.82 -4.11 -10.04
N GLY A 99 -18.32 -2.92 -10.42
CA GLY A 99 -17.75 -2.06 -11.46
C GLY A 99 -16.38 -1.47 -11.10
N ALA A 100 -16.01 -1.43 -9.82
CA ALA A 100 -14.66 -1.10 -9.36
C ALA A 100 -13.73 -2.32 -9.45
N VAL A 101 -13.67 -2.94 -10.64
CA VAL A 101 -12.87 -4.14 -10.89
C VAL A 101 -11.42 -3.83 -10.56
N ILE A 102 -10.87 -4.60 -9.62
CA ILE A 102 -9.43 -4.63 -9.40
C ILE A 102 -8.82 -5.36 -10.59
N ASP A 103 -8.04 -4.65 -11.41
CA ASP A 103 -7.41 -5.22 -12.61
C ASP A 103 -6.40 -6.35 -12.30
N ASP A 104 -5.82 -6.36 -11.08
CA ASP A 104 -4.86 -7.35 -10.60
C ASP A 104 -5.00 -7.54 -9.09
N ASP A 105 -5.53 -8.68 -8.66
CA ASP A 105 -5.74 -9.05 -7.25
C ASP A 105 -4.67 -10.03 -6.71
N ALA A 106 -3.64 -10.34 -7.50
CA ALA A 106 -2.68 -11.38 -7.14
C ALA A 106 -1.98 -11.10 -5.81
N LEU A 107 -1.60 -9.84 -5.56
CA LEU A 107 -1.03 -9.46 -4.27
C LEU A 107 -2.03 -9.67 -3.13
N ILE A 108 -3.31 -9.32 -3.33
CA ILE A 108 -4.35 -9.46 -2.32
C ILE A 108 -4.53 -10.93 -1.94
N VAL A 109 -4.59 -11.81 -2.95
CA VAL A 109 -4.74 -13.26 -2.75
C VAL A 109 -3.54 -13.85 -2.01
N GLU A 110 -2.31 -13.53 -2.44
CA GLU A 110 -1.08 -14.08 -1.84
C GLU A 110 -0.78 -13.53 -0.44
N THR A 111 -1.41 -12.41 -0.04
CA THR A 111 -1.17 -11.75 1.25
C THR A 111 -2.46 -11.50 2.02
N GLN A 112 -3.47 -12.36 1.84
CA GLN A 112 -4.83 -12.15 2.35
C GLN A 112 -4.89 -11.79 3.84
N GLU A 113 -4.01 -12.35 4.67
CA GLU A 113 -3.93 -12.08 6.11
C GLU A 113 -3.47 -10.65 6.46
N LYS A 114 -2.93 -9.92 5.49
CA LYS A 114 -2.50 -8.53 5.61
C LYS A 114 -3.58 -7.52 5.21
N TRP A 115 -4.72 -7.99 4.68
CA TRP A 115 -5.83 -7.13 4.26
C TRP A 115 -6.96 -7.12 5.29
N PHE A 116 -7.31 -5.93 5.74
CA PHE A 116 -8.38 -5.67 6.70
C PHE A 116 -9.58 -4.99 6.02
N TRP A 117 -10.70 -5.71 5.98
CA TRP A 117 -11.92 -5.31 5.28
C TRP A 117 -12.96 -4.64 6.20
N GLY A 118 -12.58 -4.21 7.40
CA GLY A 118 -13.50 -3.57 8.34
C GLY A 118 -14.36 -4.55 9.14
N ALA A 119 -15.16 -4.00 10.06
CA ALA A 119 -16.04 -4.76 10.95
C ALA A 119 -17.22 -5.40 10.20
N ASP A 120 -17.65 -4.78 9.11
CA ASP A 120 -18.75 -5.25 8.25
C ASP A 120 -18.25 -5.96 6.97
N ASN A 121 -16.93 -6.15 6.84
CA ASN A 121 -16.28 -6.78 5.69
C ASN A 121 -16.42 -6.01 4.35
N THR A 122 -16.96 -4.78 4.36
CA THR A 122 -17.11 -3.96 3.14
C THR A 122 -15.84 -3.24 2.75
N GLY A 123 -14.97 -2.95 3.72
CA GLY A 123 -13.78 -2.12 3.52
C GLY A 123 -14.09 -0.62 3.33
N ASP A 124 -15.34 -0.19 3.56
CA ASP A 124 -15.70 1.23 3.43
C ASP A 124 -15.10 2.04 4.58
N ILE A 125 -14.08 2.83 4.27
CA ILE A 125 -13.37 3.67 5.24
C ILE A 125 -14.20 4.86 5.75
N ARG A 126 -15.37 5.13 5.17
CA ARG A 126 -16.30 6.16 5.66
C ARG A 126 -17.15 5.65 6.83
N SER A 127 -17.22 4.33 7.01
CA SER A 127 -17.96 3.69 8.09
C SER A 127 -17.21 3.82 9.42
N HIS A 128 -17.86 4.42 10.42
CA HIS A 128 -17.27 4.64 11.75
C HIS A 128 -16.86 3.32 12.44
N SER A 129 -17.62 2.25 12.25
CA SER A 129 -17.27 0.93 12.77
C SER A 129 -16.00 0.39 12.09
N ASN A 130 -15.85 0.59 10.79
CA ASN A 130 -14.67 0.16 10.05
C ASN A 130 -13.42 0.96 10.43
N ILE A 131 -13.54 2.28 10.60
CA ILE A 131 -12.44 3.13 11.07
C ILE A 131 -11.94 2.64 12.44
N LYS A 132 -12.86 2.40 13.39
CA LYS A 132 -12.50 1.90 14.72
C LYS A 132 -11.84 0.53 14.68
N ALA A 133 -12.41 -0.40 13.93
CA ALA A 133 -11.89 -1.75 13.84
C ALA A 133 -10.51 -1.78 13.15
N LEU A 134 -10.30 -0.92 12.15
CA LEU A 134 -9.00 -0.76 11.48
C LEU A 134 -7.95 -0.16 12.43
N TRP A 135 -8.34 0.82 13.23
CA TRP A 135 -7.47 1.38 14.27
C TRP A 135 -7.06 0.31 15.29
N GLU A 136 -8.00 -0.49 15.79
CA GLU A 136 -7.75 -1.59 16.71
C GLU A 136 -6.84 -2.67 16.10
N ALA A 137 -7.08 -3.05 14.85
CA ALA A 137 -6.23 -3.99 14.11
C ALA A 137 -4.80 -3.46 13.92
N SER A 138 -4.66 -2.16 13.59
CA SER A 138 -3.37 -1.50 13.45
C SER A 138 -2.59 -1.48 14.77
N LEU A 139 -3.27 -1.19 15.89
CA LEU A 139 -2.67 -1.24 17.22
C LEU A 139 -2.27 -2.67 17.61
N ALA A 140 -3.12 -3.66 17.33
CA ALA A 140 -2.82 -5.06 17.59
C ALA A 140 -1.57 -5.54 16.82
N LEU A 141 -1.45 -5.14 15.54
CA LEU A 141 -0.26 -5.42 14.75
C LEU A 141 0.98 -4.77 15.37
N CYS A 142 0.91 -3.48 15.70
CA CYS A 142 2.03 -2.76 16.33
C CYS A 142 2.48 -3.40 17.65
N HIS A 143 1.51 -3.77 18.50
CA HIS A 143 1.77 -4.46 19.77
C HIS A 143 2.42 -5.83 19.54
N SER A 144 1.95 -6.60 18.56
CA SER A 144 2.53 -7.91 18.24
C SER A 144 3.99 -7.80 17.78
N LYS A 145 4.32 -6.70 17.09
CA LYS A 145 5.67 -6.36 16.63
C LYS A 145 6.50 -5.61 17.66
N LYS A 146 5.94 -5.29 18.83
CA LYS A 146 6.62 -4.53 19.89
C LYS A 146 7.12 -3.16 19.40
N CYS A 147 6.44 -2.55 18.43
CA CYS A 147 6.73 -1.19 17.99
C CYS A 147 5.78 -0.18 18.66
N GLY A 148 6.21 1.07 18.78
CA GLY A 148 5.43 2.16 19.40
C GLY A 148 4.25 2.65 18.56
N GLY A 149 4.09 2.13 17.35
CA GLY A 149 3.06 2.52 16.39
C GLY A 149 3.51 2.27 14.95
N ALA A 150 2.62 2.55 14.00
CA ALA A 150 2.96 2.56 12.60
C ALA A 150 3.89 3.75 12.29
N ILE A 151 4.95 3.50 11.53
CA ILE A 151 5.93 4.52 11.16
C ILE A 151 5.49 5.32 9.93
N LEU A 152 4.58 4.75 9.14
CA LEU A 152 4.07 5.34 7.92
C LEU A 152 2.62 4.90 7.71
N VAL A 153 1.77 5.87 7.37
CA VAL A 153 0.40 5.62 6.93
C VAL A 153 0.25 6.27 5.55
N THR A 154 -0.25 5.50 4.59
CA THR A 154 -0.49 5.97 3.21
C THR A 154 -1.96 5.85 2.85
N CYS A 155 -2.41 6.65 1.89
CA CYS A 155 -3.76 6.58 1.34
C CYS A 155 -3.73 7.00 -0.13
N ASP A 156 -4.16 6.13 -1.05
CA ASP A 156 -4.28 6.41 -2.50
C ASP A 156 -5.73 6.25 -3.00
N GLY A 157 -6.69 6.60 -2.13
CA GLY A 157 -8.10 6.54 -2.45
C GLY A 157 -8.54 7.64 -3.41
N SER A 158 -9.47 7.30 -4.30
CA SER A 158 -10.17 8.26 -5.16
C SER A 158 -11.67 8.16 -4.95
N VAL A 159 -12.37 9.22 -5.32
CA VAL A 159 -13.84 9.27 -5.36
C VAL A 159 -14.23 9.73 -6.76
N ASP A 160 -15.34 9.21 -7.28
CA ASP A 160 -15.89 9.75 -8.52
C ASP A 160 -16.43 11.16 -8.27
N CYS A 161 -16.06 12.09 -9.16
CA CYS A 161 -16.43 13.49 -9.10
C CYS A 161 -17.34 13.90 -10.28
N GLN A 162 -17.85 12.93 -11.06
CA GLN A 162 -18.81 13.19 -12.11
C GLN A 162 -20.23 13.29 -11.54
N GLU A 163 -20.52 14.42 -10.88
CA GLU A 163 -21.88 14.91 -10.60
C GLU A 163 -22.06 16.34 -11.13
#